data_AF-A0A922IMA1-F1
#
_entry.id   AF-A0A922IMA1-F1
#
_cell.length_a   1.000
_cell.length_b   1.000
_cell.length_c   1.000
_cell.angle_alpha   90.00
_cell.angle_beta   90.00
_cell.angle_gamma   90.00
#
_symmetry.space_group_name_H-M   'P 1'
#
loop_
_entity.id
_entity.type
_entity.pdbx_description
1 polymer ?
#
loop_
_entity_poly.entity_id
_entity_poly.type
_entity_poly.pdbx_seq_one_letter_code
_entity_poly.pdbx_strand_id
1 'polypeptide(L)'
;MHCSYSQWISRLGLPEQTFSQNYWLNSVKTKSDCLTECRSHPQCNLYTYQILEPKWCNLYSELIENATIKIINSTEHMTGGRVCCCKLKSCLSWSY
;
A
#
# COMPACT_ATOMS: atom_id res chain seq x y z
N MET A 1 8.93 3.86 16.00
CA MET A 1 8.38 2.53 16.39
C MET A 1 9.31 1.44 15.88
N HIS A 2 9.82 0.56 16.75
CA HIS A 2 10.70 -0.54 16.33
C HIS A 2 9.86 -1.77 15.99
N CYS A 3 9.84 -2.14 14.72
CA CYS A 3 9.00 -3.21 14.18
C CYS A 3 9.86 -4.46 13.96
N SER A 4 9.82 -5.42 14.90
CA SER A 4 10.70 -6.60 14.85
C SER A 4 10.34 -7.59 13.73
N TYR A 5 9.10 -7.56 13.24
CA TYR A 5 8.64 -8.36 12.12
C TYR A 5 7.57 -7.59 11.35
N SER A 6 7.68 -7.59 10.03
CA SER A 6 6.78 -6.87 9.15
C SER A 6 6.47 -7.71 7.92
N GLN A 7 5.27 -7.60 7.40
CA GLN A 7 4.85 -8.31 6.20
C GLN A 7 4.20 -7.34 5.22
N TRP A 8 4.37 -7.62 3.93
CA TRP A 8 3.61 -6.96 2.88
C TRP A 8 2.27 -7.66 2.72
N ILE A 9 1.19 -6.89 2.84
CA ILE A 9 -0.17 -7.35 2.59
C ILE A 9 -0.79 -6.49 1.49
N SER A 10 -1.81 -7.02 0.83
CA SER A 10 -2.57 -6.29 -0.17
C SER A 10 -4.06 -6.62 -0.08
N ARG A 11 -4.92 -5.63 -0.30
CA ARG A 11 -6.38 -5.79 -0.38
C ARG A 11 -6.94 -4.98 -1.55
N LEU A 12 -8.14 -5.35 -1.98
CA LEU A 12 -8.89 -4.55 -2.95
C LEU A 12 -9.24 -3.18 -2.36
N GLY A 13 -9.19 -2.16 -3.21
CA GLY A 13 -9.50 -0.78 -2.88
C GLY A 13 -8.38 0.23 -3.11
N LEU A 14 -8.70 1.48 -2.79
CA LEU A 14 -7.83 2.66 -2.86
C LEU A 14 -7.64 3.28 -1.48
N PRO A 15 -6.48 3.89 -1.18
CA PRO A 15 -6.35 4.69 0.03
C PRO A 15 -7.19 5.97 -0.07
N GLU A 16 -7.88 6.31 1.01
CA GLU A 16 -8.69 7.53 1.12
C GLU A 16 -7.83 8.75 1.51
N GLN A 17 -6.70 8.51 2.18
CA GLN A 17 -5.86 9.55 2.78
C GLN A 17 -4.99 10.28 1.76
N THR A 18 -4.49 11.44 2.19
CA THR A 18 -3.47 12.20 1.47
C THR A 18 -2.06 11.79 1.91
N PHE A 19 -1.16 11.76 0.93
CA PHE A 19 0.24 11.39 1.12
C PHE A 19 1.12 12.54 0.65
N SER A 20 2.27 12.69 1.31
CA SER A 20 3.20 13.80 1.04
C SER A 20 3.71 13.80 -0.41
N GLN A 21 3.90 12.62 -0.97
CA GLN A 21 4.30 12.39 -2.35
C GLN A 21 3.63 11.13 -2.92
N ASN A 22 3.32 11.21 -4.21
CA ASN A 22 2.75 10.16 -5.02
C ASN A 22 3.61 10.01 -6.29
N TYR A 23 3.95 8.78 -6.66
CA TYR A 23 4.73 8.51 -7.86
C TYR A 23 4.01 7.52 -8.77
N TRP A 24 3.73 7.96 -9.99
CA TRP A 24 2.96 7.21 -10.97
C TRP A 24 3.86 6.43 -11.93
N LEU A 25 3.55 5.16 -12.11
CA LEU A 25 4.24 4.25 -13.01
C LEU A 25 3.24 3.66 -14.01
N ASN A 26 3.46 3.91 -15.29
CA ASN A 26 2.58 3.44 -16.37
C ASN A 26 3.14 2.20 -17.10
N SER A 27 4.31 1.71 -16.69
CA SER A 27 5.01 0.57 -17.29
C SER A 27 4.86 -0.74 -16.51
N VAL A 28 3.95 -0.79 -15.54
CA VAL A 28 3.70 -1.99 -14.71
C VAL A 28 2.70 -2.94 -15.39
N LYS A 29 2.97 -4.24 -15.34
CA LYS A 29 2.08 -5.28 -15.92
C LYS A 29 1.33 -6.06 -14.85
N THR A 30 1.86 -6.07 -13.63
CA THR A 30 1.32 -6.84 -12.52
C THR A 30 1.39 -6.07 -11.20
N LYS A 31 0.58 -6.49 -10.23
CA LYS A 31 0.68 -6.04 -8.83
C LYS A 31 2.07 -6.28 -8.24
N SER A 32 2.74 -7.36 -8.64
CA SER A 32 4.06 -7.70 -8.12
C SER A 32 5.14 -6.72 -8.59
N ASP A 33 4.95 -6.11 -9.77
CA ASP A 33 5.83 -5.06 -10.28
C ASP A 33 5.72 -3.83 -9.38
N CYS A 34 4.49 -3.38 -9.08
CA CYS A 34 4.23 -2.31 -8.12
C CYS A 34 4.89 -2.52 -6.76
N LEU A 35 4.80 -3.74 -6.22
CA LEU A 35 5.45 -4.09 -4.96
C LEU A 35 6.98 -4.00 -5.08
N THR A 36 7.55 -4.48 -6.18
CA THR A 36 8.99 -4.47 -6.42
C THR A 36 9.51 -3.04 -6.53
N GLU A 37 8.78 -2.19 -7.26
CA GLU A 37 9.08 -0.77 -7.38
C GLU A 37 8.97 -0.06 -6.03
N CYS A 38 7.90 -0.28 -5.28
CA CYS A 38 7.73 0.28 -3.94
C CYS A 38 8.87 -0.15 -2.99
N ARG A 39 9.27 -1.43 -3.01
CA ARG A 39 10.40 -1.91 -2.18
C ARG A 39 11.75 -1.31 -2.57
N SER A 40 11.90 -0.90 -3.82
CA SER A 40 13.12 -0.26 -4.33
C SER A 40 13.16 1.24 -4.03
N HIS A 41 12.02 1.86 -3.68
CA HIS A 41 11.91 3.25 -3.29
C HIS A 41 11.91 3.39 -1.77
N PRO A 42 12.97 3.96 -1.14
CA PRO A 42 13.11 4.02 0.31
C PRO A 42 11.97 4.75 1.03
N GLN A 43 11.31 5.68 0.34
CA GLN A 43 10.22 6.49 0.87
C GLN A 43 8.85 5.84 0.65
N CYS A 44 8.75 4.74 -0.11
CA CYS A 44 7.46 4.11 -0.40
C CYS A 44 7.00 3.23 0.75
N ASN A 45 5.83 3.56 1.30
CA ASN A 45 5.20 2.82 2.39
C ASN A 45 3.97 2.01 1.94
N LEU A 46 3.34 2.46 0.86
CA LEU A 46 2.09 1.92 0.32
C LEU A 46 2.13 2.04 -1.21
N TYR A 47 1.44 1.15 -1.91
CA TYR A 47 1.24 1.24 -3.36
C TYR A 47 -0.18 0.87 -3.73
N THR A 48 -0.66 1.39 -4.86
CA THR A 48 -1.91 1.01 -5.51
C THR A 48 -1.58 0.49 -6.89
N TYR A 49 -2.17 -0.64 -7.26
CA TYR A 49 -2.14 -1.19 -8.62
C TYR A 49 -3.54 -1.16 -9.22
N GLN A 50 -3.68 -0.57 -10.41
CA GLN A 50 -4.88 -0.68 -11.22
C GLN A 50 -4.91 -2.02 -11.94
N ILE A 51 -5.94 -2.81 -11.67
CA ILE A 51 -6.14 -4.17 -12.18
C ILE A 51 -6.64 -4.13 -13.63
N LEU A 52 -7.53 -3.18 -13.94
CA LEU A 52 -8.10 -3.01 -15.28
C LEU A 52 -7.21 -2.14 -16.17
N GLU A 53 -7.31 -2.29 -17.49
CA GLU A 53 -6.51 -1.46 -18.40
C GLU A 53 -7.00 0.00 -18.42
N PRO A 54 -6.10 1.00 -18.57
CA PRO A 54 -4.65 0.85 -18.62
C PRO A 54 -4.07 0.51 -17.25
N LYS A 55 -3.17 -0.47 -17.20
CA LYS A 55 -2.48 -0.83 -15.95
C LYS A 55 -1.51 0.26 -15.55
N TRP A 56 -1.64 0.70 -14.31
CA TRP A 56 -0.74 1.67 -13.70
C TRP A 56 -0.49 1.33 -12.23
N CYS A 57 0.58 1.93 -11.71
CA CYS A 57 0.91 1.93 -10.30
C CYS A 57 0.93 3.35 -9.77
N ASN A 58 0.49 3.53 -8.53
CA ASN A 58 0.79 4.71 -7.77
C ASN A 58 1.52 4.29 -6.48
N LEU A 59 2.70 4.84 -6.25
CA LEU A 59 3.50 4.63 -5.05
C LEU A 59 3.30 5.81 -4.11
N TYR A 60 2.96 5.51 -2.86
CA TYR A 60 2.69 6.51 -1.84
C TYR A 60 3.81 6.54 -0.80
N SER A 61 4.18 7.75 -0.43
CA SER A 61 5.20 8.01 0.58
C SER A 61 4.60 8.08 2.00
N GLU A 62 5.16 8.91 2.87
CA GLU A 62 4.63 9.12 4.21
C GLU A 62 3.27 9.84 4.17
N LEU A 63 2.37 9.41 5.06
CA LEU A 63 1.09 10.07 5.29
C LEU A 63 1.33 11.48 5.81
N ILE A 64 0.53 12.43 5.31
CA ILE A 64 0.53 13.80 5.85
C ILE A 64 -0.13 13.82 7.23
N GLU A 65 -1.14 12.98 7.42
CA GLU A 65 -1.91 12.86 8.65
C GLU A 65 -1.37 11.73 9.52
N ASN A 66 -1.34 11.93 10.84
CA ASN A 66 -1.07 10.87 11.83
C ASN A 66 -2.31 9.98 12.00
N ALA A 67 -2.70 9.31 10.91
CA ALA A 67 -3.93 8.54 10.79
C ALA A 67 -3.66 7.10 10.35
N THR A 68 -4.62 6.22 10.63
CA THR A 68 -4.64 4.87 10.07
C THR A 68 -5.07 4.94 8.61
N ILE A 69 -4.39 4.19 7.73
CA ILE A 69 -4.77 4.10 6.31
C ILE A 69 -6.12 3.41 6.20
N LYS A 70 -7.12 4.11 5.65
CA LYS A 70 -8.41 3.53 5.27
C LYS A 70 -8.41 3.23 3.78
N ILE A 71 -8.81 2.01 3.45
CA ILE A 71 -8.94 1.56 2.07
C ILE A 71 -10.42 1.51 1.71
N ILE A 72 -10.85 2.40 0.81
CA ILE A 72 -12.20 2.39 0.25
C ILE A 72 -12.34 1.23 -0.74
N ASN A 73 -13.47 0.53 -0.70
CA ASN A 73 -13.70 -0.60 -1.57
C ASN A 73 -13.72 -0.17 -3.04
N SER A 74 -12.86 -0.80 -3.85
CA SER A 74 -12.84 -0.70 -5.29
C SER A 74 -12.43 -2.08 -5.82
N THR A 75 -13.15 -2.57 -6.83
CA THR A 75 -12.84 -3.84 -7.51
C THR A 75 -11.78 -3.67 -8.59
N GLU A 76 -11.47 -2.43 -8.95
CA GLU A 76 -10.54 -2.10 -10.02
C GLU A 76 -9.12 -1.88 -9.52
N HIS A 77 -8.95 -1.62 -8.22
CA HIS A 77 -7.68 -1.28 -7.62
C HIS A 77 -7.29 -2.28 -6.53
N MET A 78 -6.00 -2.52 -6.39
CA MET A 78 -5.44 -3.28 -5.28
C MET A 78 -4.38 -2.44 -4.57
N THR A 79 -4.62 -2.13 -3.31
CA THR A 79 -3.68 -1.41 -2.46
C THR A 79 -2.87 -2.39 -1.62
N GLY A 80 -1.54 -2.25 -1.63
CA GLY A 80 -0.63 -3.01 -0.79
C GLY A 80 0.27 -2.12 0.04
N GLY A 81 0.67 -2.62 1.20
CA GLY A 81 1.47 -1.86 2.17
C GLY A 81 2.21 -2.77 3.13
N ARG A 82 3.21 -2.18 3.79
CA ARG A 82 3.98 -2.86 4.83
C ARG A 82 3.29 -2.70 6.18
N VAL A 83 2.90 -3.81 6.79
CA VAL A 83 2.34 -3.82 8.15
C VAL A 83 3.33 -4.42 9.13
N CYS A 84 3.33 -3.89 10.35
CA CYS A 84 4.04 -4.51 11.47
C CYS A 84 3.20 -5.65 12.03
N CYS A 85 3.74 -6.88 12.01
CA CYS A 85 3.07 -8.00 12.64
C CYS A 85 3.70 -8.20 14.03
N CYS A 86 2.91 -7.93 15.06
CA CYS A 86 3.28 -8.29 16.42
C CYS A 86 3.33 -9.83 16.52
N LYS A 87 4.36 -10.36 17.20
CA LYS A 87 4.71 -11.80 17.30
C LYS A 87 3.66 -12.70 17.99
N LEU A 88 2.45 -12.23 18.23
CA LEU A 88 1.35 -12.97 18.85
C LEU A 88 0.07 -12.62 18.08
N LYS A 89 -0.58 -13.65 17.50
CA LYS A 89 -1.93 -13.85 16.92
C LYS A 89 -3.02 -12.74 16.88
N SER A 90 -2.78 -11.47 17.26
CA SER A 90 -3.82 -10.53 17.66
C SER A 90 -3.52 -9.04 17.35
N CYS A 91 -2.71 -8.73 16.33
CA CYS A 91 -2.59 -7.34 15.83
C CYS A 91 -2.96 -7.22 14.34
N LEU A 92 -4.03 -7.90 13.92
CA LEU A 92 -4.86 -7.40 12.82
C LEU A 92 -5.79 -6.35 13.43
N SER A 93 -5.28 -5.14 13.65
CA SER A 93 -6.14 -3.98 13.87
C SER A 93 -6.65 -3.49 12.50
N TRP A 94 -7.53 -4.28 11.89
CA TRP A 94 -8.54 -3.73 11.00
C TRP A 94 -9.77 -3.55 11.89
N SER A 95 -10.00 -2.34 12.38
CA SER A 95 -11.24 -2.03 13.09
C SER A 95 -12.38 -2.08 12.06
N TYR A 96 -13.35 -2.94 12.32
CA TYR A 96 -14.58 -3.18 11.53
C TYR A 96 -15.42 -1.92 11.37
#